data_AF-A0A2V2LE55-F1
#
_entry.id   AF-A0A2V2LE55-F1
#
_cell.length_a   1.000
_cell.length_b   1.000
_cell.length_c   1.000
_cell.angle_alpha   90.00
_cell.angle_beta   90.00
_cell.angle_gamma   90.00
#
_symmetry.space_group_name_H-M   'P 1'
#
loop_
_entity.id
_entity.type
_entity.pdbx_description
1 polymer ?
#
loop_
_entity_poly.entity_id
_entity_poly.type
_entity_poly.pdbx_seq_one_letter_code
_entity_poly.pdbx_strand_id
1 'polypeptide(L)'
;MLTILAVLFSAASATAADKQSFLDLARTGWNYELRTTMLGRDLGIPIHINGRDLSGAALCVVGEAPTPRTAEVLDAFRALSRHVFGKPLPMRHAGAEARLCGSGRMAILRLYSGFPPNAALTADLRRLDEVYDLGLPRGREFMATSPAMAQTFFGRRGAATHLMVQQAAGGPGSALEETYYRSILLEELFQSFTFGMDVLMLRMEPHFLSKLQEVPLNLHRFSWGSPDFMRAMLRSNPPGLCEFDLLMMHAVALAPVDETTEPAFIDFIDAEFERLSRLARDTAADPRFALIVDRECRALVP
;
A
#
# COMPACT_ATOMS: atom_id res chain seq x y z
N MET A 1 15.75 -25.74 54.88
CA MET A 1 15.89 -26.80 53.84
C MET A 1 14.51 -27.07 53.25
N LEU A 2 14.46 -27.29 51.94
CA LEU A 2 13.30 -27.45 51.05
C LEU A 2 12.57 -26.14 50.68
N THR A 3 13.03 -25.37 49.69
CA THR A 3 13.09 -25.61 48.23
C THR A 3 11.82 -25.13 47.51
N ILE A 4 11.91 -23.90 47.00
CA ILE A 4 11.46 -23.41 45.68
C ILE A 4 10.35 -24.24 45.04
N LEU A 5 9.09 -23.82 45.21
CA LEU A 5 7.98 -24.30 44.40
C LEU A 5 7.73 -23.30 43.26
N ALA A 6 8.31 -23.65 42.11
CA ALA A 6 7.81 -23.41 40.76
C ALA A 6 7.17 -22.04 40.45
N VAL A 7 8.04 -21.05 40.21
CA VAL A 7 7.82 -19.98 39.23
C VAL A 7 7.76 -20.63 37.83
N LEU A 8 6.59 -21.11 37.42
CA LEU A 8 6.35 -21.64 36.07
C LEU A 8 4.90 -21.37 35.64
N PHE A 9 4.52 -20.10 35.48
CA PHE A 9 3.31 -19.70 34.74
C PHE A 9 3.47 -18.31 34.09
N SER A 10 4.65 -17.99 33.55
CA SER A 10 4.87 -16.70 32.86
C SER A 10 5.80 -16.82 31.64
N ALA A 11 5.53 -17.80 30.77
CA ALA A 11 6.20 -17.89 29.47
C ALA A 11 5.33 -18.64 28.44
N ALA A 12 4.19 -18.06 28.07
CA ALA A 12 3.44 -18.24 26.83
C ALA A 12 2.24 -17.28 26.93
N SER A 13 2.08 -16.25 26.11
CA SER A 13 2.20 -16.24 24.67
C SER A 13 2.54 -14.83 24.21
N ALA A 14 3.61 -14.68 23.43
CA ALA A 14 3.62 -13.60 22.45
C ALA A 14 2.35 -13.77 21.60
N THR A 15 1.54 -12.74 21.57
CA THR A 15 0.20 -12.67 20.99
C THR A 15 0.15 -13.32 19.60
N ALA A 16 -0.43 -14.51 19.49
CA ALA A 16 -1.12 -14.85 18.26
C ALA A 16 -2.21 -13.79 18.12
N ALA A 17 -2.13 -12.96 17.08
CA ALA A 17 -3.20 -12.01 16.82
C ALA A 17 -4.52 -12.78 16.72
N ASP A 18 -5.55 -12.32 17.43
CA ASP A 18 -6.83 -13.00 17.46
C ASP A 18 -7.40 -13.01 16.04
N LYS A 19 -7.76 -14.20 15.56
CA LYS A 19 -8.39 -14.41 14.25
C LYS A 19 -9.54 -13.44 14.02
N GLN A 20 -10.30 -13.17 15.08
CA GLN A 20 -11.40 -12.23 15.05
C GLN A 20 -10.94 -10.81 14.68
N SER A 21 -9.84 -10.31 15.27
CA SER A 21 -9.33 -8.97 14.97
C SER A 21 -8.88 -8.84 13.51
N PHE A 22 -8.29 -9.89 12.95
CA PHE A 22 -7.93 -9.90 11.51
C PHE A 22 -9.18 -9.90 10.62
N LEU A 23 -10.19 -10.71 10.95
CA LEU A 23 -11.44 -10.72 10.19
C LEU A 23 -12.18 -9.40 10.26
N ASP A 24 -12.21 -8.75 11.44
CA ASP A 24 -12.83 -7.43 11.62
C ASP A 24 -12.08 -6.35 10.84
N LEU A 25 -10.75 -6.42 10.80
CA LEU A 25 -9.93 -5.52 10.01
C LEU A 25 -10.13 -5.74 8.50
N ALA A 26 -10.16 -7.01 8.06
CA ALA A 26 -10.47 -7.34 6.67
C ALA A 26 -11.84 -6.78 6.27
N ARG A 27 -12.89 -7.03 7.06
CA ARG A 27 -14.24 -6.46 6.81
C ARG A 27 -14.23 -4.93 6.70
N THR A 28 -13.33 -4.24 7.40
CA THR A 28 -13.19 -2.78 7.30
C THR A 28 -12.52 -2.37 5.99
N GLY A 29 -11.44 -3.05 5.58
CA GLY A 29 -10.66 -2.70 4.39
C GLY A 29 -11.30 -3.03 3.04
N TRP A 30 -12.25 -3.96 3.04
CA TRP A 30 -13.03 -4.34 1.84
C TRP A 30 -14.38 -3.64 1.75
N ASN A 31 -14.81 -2.90 2.78
CA ASN A 31 -15.86 -1.90 2.60
C ASN A 31 -15.23 -0.73 1.86
N TYR A 32 -15.07 -0.90 0.55
CA TYR A 32 -14.65 0.14 -0.35
C TYR A 32 -15.66 1.28 -0.22
N GLU A 33 -15.30 2.29 0.57
CA GLU A 33 -15.75 3.64 0.27
C GLU A 33 -15.08 4.00 -1.05
N LEU A 34 -15.62 3.42 -2.14
CA LEU A 34 -15.56 4.02 -3.43
C LEU A 34 -15.92 5.47 -3.17
N ARG A 35 -14.94 6.36 -3.31
CA ARG A 35 -15.18 7.80 -3.35
C ARG A 35 -15.97 8.04 -4.63
N THR A 36 -17.22 7.58 -4.63
CA THR A 36 -18.28 7.96 -5.53
C THR A 36 -18.28 9.46 -5.47
N THR A 37 -18.12 10.09 -6.64
CA THR A 37 -18.07 11.54 -6.85
C THR A 37 -16.68 12.20 -6.87
N MET A 38 -15.82 11.73 -7.77
CA MET A 38 -15.23 12.75 -8.66
C MET A 38 -16.37 13.46 -9.38
N LEU A 39 -16.79 14.64 -8.89
CA LEU A 39 -17.81 15.48 -9.53
C LEU A 39 -17.50 15.61 -11.03
N GLY A 40 -18.43 15.16 -11.87
CA GLY A 40 -18.32 15.18 -13.33
C GLY A 40 -17.73 13.91 -13.98
N ARG A 41 -17.43 12.85 -13.23
CA ARG A 41 -17.05 11.54 -13.79
C ARG A 41 -18.28 10.78 -14.29
N ASP A 42 -18.12 10.02 -15.37
CA ASP A 42 -19.14 9.11 -15.90
C ASP A 42 -19.45 7.98 -14.90
N LEU A 43 -20.66 8.00 -14.32
CA LEU A 43 -21.12 7.02 -13.33
C LEU A 43 -21.67 5.73 -13.95
N GLY A 44 -21.76 5.64 -15.28
CA GLY A 44 -22.19 4.44 -15.99
C GLY A 44 -21.09 3.40 -16.19
N ILE A 45 -19.86 3.67 -15.75
CA ILE A 45 -18.72 2.75 -15.85
C ILE A 45 -18.75 1.80 -14.64
N PRO A 46 -18.85 0.48 -14.84
CA PRO A 46 -18.87 -0.47 -13.73
C PRO A 46 -17.51 -0.51 -13.03
N ILE A 47 -17.57 -0.79 -11.73
CA ILE A 47 -16.40 -0.89 -10.87
C ILE A 47 -16.21 -2.37 -10.55
N HIS A 48 -15.06 -2.90 -10.92
CA HIS A 48 -14.68 -4.29 -10.68
C HIS A 48 -13.35 -4.29 -9.95
N ILE A 49 -13.34 -4.74 -8.70
CA ILE A 49 -12.11 -4.77 -7.91
C ILE A 49 -11.71 -6.22 -7.71
N ASN A 50 -10.80 -6.67 -8.56
CA ASN A 50 -10.18 -7.98 -8.42
C ASN A 50 -8.77 -7.78 -7.87
N GLY A 51 -8.51 -8.25 -6.65
CA GLY A 51 -7.16 -8.16 -6.06
C GLY A 51 -6.07 -8.83 -6.91
N ARG A 52 -6.42 -9.72 -7.86
CA ARG A 52 -5.49 -10.32 -8.82
C ARG A 52 -5.30 -9.52 -10.11
N ASP A 53 -6.01 -8.40 -10.31
CA ASP A 53 -5.81 -7.55 -11.48
C ASP A 53 -4.38 -7.05 -11.56
N LEU A 54 -3.78 -6.73 -10.41
CA LEU A 54 -2.38 -6.33 -10.32
C LEU A 54 -1.40 -7.50 -10.10
N SER A 55 -1.90 -8.73 -9.97
CA SER A 55 -1.07 -9.94 -9.99
C SER A 55 -0.42 -10.11 -11.37
N GLY A 56 0.90 -9.87 -11.42
CA GLY A 56 1.69 -9.86 -12.65
C GLY A 56 1.44 -8.64 -13.54
N ALA A 57 0.88 -7.54 -12.98
CA ALA A 57 0.93 -6.24 -13.64
C ALA A 57 2.38 -5.74 -13.72
N ALA A 58 2.63 -4.76 -14.59
CA ALA A 58 3.90 -4.04 -14.63
C ALA A 58 3.86 -2.80 -13.73
N LEU A 59 5.00 -2.45 -13.13
CA LEU A 59 5.22 -1.16 -12.49
C LEU A 59 5.98 -0.24 -13.46
N CYS A 60 5.37 0.88 -13.84
CA CYS A 60 6.03 1.89 -14.64
C CYS A 60 6.41 3.09 -13.80
N VAL A 61 7.71 3.30 -13.61
CA VAL A 61 8.24 4.43 -12.82
C VAL A 61 8.43 5.63 -13.74
N VAL A 62 7.85 6.77 -13.36
CA VAL A 62 7.92 8.05 -14.07
C VAL A 62 8.30 9.19 -13.14
N GLY A 63 8.64 10.34 -13.71
CA GLY A 63 9.07 11.52 -12.97
C GLY A 63 10.56 11.50 -12.71
N GLU A 64 10.95 11.67 -11.46
CA GLU A 64 12.35 11.61 -11.05
C GLU A 64 12.90 10.18 -11.05
N ALA A 65 14.21 10.05 -11.21
CA ALA A 65 14.87 8.77 -11.01
C ALA A 65 14.72 8.33 -9.53
N PRO A 66 14.49 7.05 -9.24
CA PRO A 66 14.53 6.55 -7.87
C PRO A 66 15.88 6.87 -7.21
N THR A 67 15.84 7.37 -5.98
CA THR A 67 17.04 7.34 -5.13
C THR A 67 17.49 5.89 -4.89
N PRO A 68 18.74 5.63 -4.48
CA PRO A 68 19.19 4.28 -4.13
C PRO A 68 18.28 3.58 -3.10
N ARG A 69 17.81 4.32 -2.09
CA ARG A 69 16.87 3.78 -1.09
C ARG A 69 15.50 3.48 -1.66
N THR A 70 14.96 4.35 -2.50
CA THR A 70 13.70 4.09 -3.20
C THR A 70 13.82 2.84 -4.09
N ALA A 71 14.94 2.69 -4.81
CA ALA A 71 15.19 1.50 -5.64
C ALA A 71 15.24 0.20 -4.80
N GLU A 72 15.94 0.22 -3.65
CA GLU A 72 15.99 -0.93 -2.72
C GLU A 72 14.59 -1.35 -2.25
N VAL A 73 13.74 -0.38 -1.89
CA VAL A 73 12.35 -0.65 -1.48
C VAL A 73 11.53 -1.23 -2.63
N LEU A 74 11.67 -0.67 -3.85
CA LEU A 74 10.98 -1.17 -5.04
C LEU A 74 11.39 -2.60 -5.38
N ASP A 75 12.69 -2.93 -5.32
CA ASP A 75 13.17 -4.26 -5.61
C ASP A 75 12.77 -5.28 -4.53
N ALA A 76 12.78 -4.89 -3.25
CA ALA A 76 12.24 -5.70 -2.17
C ALA A 76 10.74 -5.98 -2.36
N PHE A 77 9.95 -4.97 -2.74
CA PHE A 77 8.53 -5.13 -3.01
C PHE A 77 8.29 -6.03 -4.23
N ARG A 78 9.07 -5.89 -5.31
CA ARG A 78 8.99 -6.79 -6.48
C ARG A 78 9.31 -8.23 -6.10
N ALA A 79 10.28 -8.45 -5.21
CA ALA A 79 10.60 -9.77 -4.70
C ALA A 79 9.45 -10.35 -3.85
N LEU A 80 8.81 -9.52 -3.02
CA LEU A 80 7.63 -9.89 -2.25
C LEU A 80 6.45 -10.24 -3.16
N SER A 81 6.12 -9.39 -4.14
CA SER A 81 5.06 -9.67 -5.11
C SER A 81 5.31 -10.98 -5.85
N ARG A 82 6.56 -11.26 -6.27
CA ARG A 82 6.92 -12.53 -6.90
C ARG A 82 6.75 -13.72 -5.96
N HIS A 83 7.13 -13.56 -4.70
CA HIS A 83 7.00 -14.61 -3.69
C HIS A 83 5.52 -14.95 -3.42
N VAL A 84 4.67 -13.95 -3.26
CA VAL A 84 3.25 -14.13 -2.95
C VAL A 84 2.43 -14.58 -4.16
N PHE A 85 2.58 -13.90 -5.29
CA PHE A 85 1.74 -14.12 -6.47
C PHE A 85 2.30 -15.15 -7.46
N GLY A 86 3.54 -15.63 -7.25
CA GLY A 86 4.23 -16.55 -8.17
C GLY A 86 4.57 -15.95 -9.53
N LYS A 87 4.34 -14.65 -9.74
CA LYS A 87 4.54 -13.93 -11.00
C LYS A 87 5.52 -12.78 -10.80
N PRO A 88 6.43 -12.51 -11.76
CA PRO A 88 7.27 -11.32 -11.65
C PRO A 88 6.40 -10.05 -11.64
N LEU A 89 6.91 -9.00 -11.01
CA LEU A 89 6.47 -7.62 -11.19
C LEU A 89 7.49 -6.93 -12.12
N PRO A 90 7.27 -6.93 -13.45
CA PRO A 90 8.16 -6.23 -14.38
C PRO A 90 8.18 -4.75 -14.03
N MET A 91 9.37 -4.16 -13.98
CA MET A 91 9.53 -2.74 -13.69
C MET A 91 10.22 -2.06 -14.87
N ARG A 92 9.70 -0.91 -15.29
CA ARG A 92 10.32 -0.07 -16.33
C ARG A 92 10.40 1.37 -15.84
N HIS A 93 11.52 2.02 -16.13
CA HIS A 93 11.68 3.46 -15.97
C HIS A 93 11.35 4.16 -17.29
N ALA A 94 10.31 4.98 -17.29
CA ALA A 94 9.79 5.68 -18.47
C ALA A 94 10.22 7.15 -18.56
N GLY A 95 11.12 7.61 -17.67
CA GLY A 95 11.57 9.00 -17.61
C GLY A 95 10.47 9.92 -17.06
N ALA A 96 10.40 11.17 -17.54
CA ALA A 96 9.53 12.18 -16.95
C ALA A 96 8.01 11.94 -17.17
N GLU A 97 7.63 11.21 -18.23
CA GLU A 97 6.27 11.17 -18.76
C GLU A 97 5.70 9.75 -18.85
N ALA A 98 4.43 9.58 -18.46
CA ALA A 98 3.71 8.31 -18.53
C ALA A 98 3.48 7.74 -19.94
N ARG A 99 3.68 8.53 -21.02
CA ARG A 99 3.41 8.04 -22.38
C ARG A 99 4.25 6.81 -22.77
N LEU A 100 5.45 6.67 -22.19
CA LEU A 100 6.35 5.55 -22.47
C LEU A 100 6.03 4.31 -21.63
N CYS A 101 4.99 4.37 -20.80
CA CYS A 101 4.50 3.23 -20.06
C CYS A 101 3.80 2.17 -20.95
N GLY A 102 3.45 2.49 -22.19
CA GLY A 102 2.73 1.54 -23.05
C GLY A 102 1.33 1.24 -22.53
N SER A 103 0.82 0.04 -22.78
CA SER A 103 -0.55 -0.39 -22.46
C SER A 103 -0.59 -1.77 -21.79
N GLY A 104 -1.65 -2.06 -21.04
CA GLY A 104 -1.86 -3.36 -20.38
C GLY A 104 -2.22 -3.23 -18.90
N ARG A 105 -2.06 -4.29 -18.11
CA ARG A 105 -2.24 -4.22 -16.64
C ARG A 105 -0.98 -3.60 -16.03
N MET A 106 -1.11 -2.38 -15.53
CA MET A 106 0.04 -1.58 -15.10
C MET A 106 -0.34 -0.57 -14.04
N ALA A 107 0.55 -0.42 -13.05
CA ALA A 107 0.55 0.69 -12.12
C ALA A 107 1.60 1.72 -12.56
N ILE A 108 1.22 2.98 -12.64
CA ILE A 108 2.15 4.10 -12.90
C ILE A 108 2.56 4.66 -11.55
N LEU A 109 3.86 4.65 -11.24
CA LEU A 109 4.43 5.27 -10.05
C LEU A 109 5.19 6.53 -10.44
N ARG A 110 4.63 7.71 -10.14
CA ARG A 110 5.32 8.98 -10.25
C ARG A 110 6.13 9.27 -8.99
N LEU A 111 7.45 9.28 -9.14
CA LEU A 111 8.36 9.74 -8.10
C LEU A 111 8.63 11.24 -8.26
N TYR A 112 8.68 11.94 -7.14
CA TYR A 112 9.02 13.35 -7.10
C TYR A 112 9.71 13.72 -5.79
N SER A 113 10.45 14.82 -5.82
CA SER A 113 11.05 15.43 -4.65
C SER A 113 10.59 16.88 -4.51
N GLY A 114 10.64 17.42 -3.30
CA GLY A 114 10.18 18.78 -3.03
C GLY A 114 8.67 18.95 -3.27
N PHE A 115 8.30 19.95 -4.10
CA PHE A 115 6.91 20.32 -4.34
C PHE A 115 6.20 19.33 -5.29
N PRO A 116 4.89 19.06 -5.08
CA PRO A 116 4.15 18.14 -5.93
C PRO A 116 4.06 18.62 -7.40
N PRO A 117 4.49 17.81 -8.39
CA PRO A 117 4.35 18.15 -9.81
C PRO A 117 2.91 17.95 -10.33
N ASN A 118 1.97 18.80 -9.89
CA ASN A 118 0.53 18.71 -10.22
C ASN A 118 0.22 18.75 -11.73
N ALA A 119 1.01 19.50 -12.51
CA ALA A 119 0.87 19.52 -13.97
C ALA A 119 1.22 18.16 -14.59
N ALA A 120 2.26 17.48 -14.07
CA ALA A 120 2.65 16.16 -14.54
C ALA A 120 1.68 15.07 -14.09
N LEU A 121 1.16 15.15 -12.86
CA LEU A 121 0.04 14.33 -12.38
C LEU A 121 -1.17 14.46 -13.32
N THR A 122 -1.57 15.69 -13.63
CA THR A 122 -2.69 15.95 -14.54
C THR A 122 -2.45 15.35 -15.93
N ALA A 123 -1.22 15.45 -16.45
CA ALA A 123 -0.85 14.85 -17.73
C ALA A 123 -0.92 13.32 -17.71
N ASP A 124 -0.45 12.69 -16.62
CA ASP A 124 -0.56 11.23 -16.45
C ASP A 124 -2.02 10.77 -16.43
N LEU A 125 -2.88 11.44 -15.65
CA LEU A 125 -4.28 11.08 -15.53
C LEU A 125 -5.04 11.28 -16.84
N ARG A 126 -4.75 12.34 -17.61
CA ARG A 126 -5.29 12.51 -18.98
C ARG A 126 -4.86 11.38 -19.89
N ARG A 127 -3.58 10.98 -19.81
CA ARG A 127 -3.08 9.84 -20.60
C ARG A 127 -3.79 8.55 -20.21
N LEU A 128 -4.01 8.29 -18.93
CA LEU A 128 -4.77 7.13 -18.47
C LEU A 128 -6.22 7.18 -18.96
N ASP A 129 -6.87 8.34 -18.91
CA ASP A 129 -8.21 8.53 -19.47
C ASP A 129 -8.26 8.21 -20.98
N GLU A 130 -7.25 8.66 -21.74
CA GLU A 130 -7.13 8.35 -23.16
C GLU A 130 -6.88 6.86 -23.46
N VAL A 131 -6.25 6.10 -22.56
CA VAL A 131 -5.99 4.66 -22.74
C VAL A 131 -7.16 3.81 -22.30
N TYR A 132 -7.70 4.10 -21.12
CA TYR A 132 -8.66 3.25 -20.43
C TYR A 132 -10.09 3.76 -20.52
N ASP A 133 -10.30 4.98 -21.03
CA ASP A 133 -11.61 5.64 -21.10
C ASP A 133 -12.26 5.73 -19.71
N LEU A 134 -11.58 6.45 -18.80
CA LEU A 134 -11.91 6.54 -17.38
C LEU A 134 -13.10 7.48 -17.11
N GLY A 135 -13.49 8.27 -18.11
CA GLY A 135 -14.54 9.27 -18.01
C GLY A 135 -14.13 10.46 -17.14
N LEU A 136 -12.85 10.83 -17.12
CA LEU A 136 -12.39 11.98 -16.34
C LEU A 136 -12.89 13.30 -16.96
N PRO A 137 -13.23 14.31 -16.12
CA PRO A 137 -13.71 15.59 -16.62
C PRO A 137 -12.62 16.32 -17.42
N ARG A 138 -12.94 16.72 -18.66
CA ARG A 138 -12.04 17.47 -19.54
C ARG A 138 -11.71 18.84 -18.95
N GLY A 139 -10.46 19.27 -19.13
CA GLY A 139 -9.99 20.59 -18.68
C GLY A 139 -9.78 20.71 -17.17
N ARG A 140 -10.05 19.67 -16.37
CA ARG A 140 -9.75 19.66 -14.93
C ARG A 140 -8.25 19.52 -14.69
N GLU A 141 -7.79 20.20 -13.65
CA GLU A 141 -6.46 20.00 -13.06
C GLU A 141 -6.59 19.13 -11.81
N PHE A 142 -5.61 18.24 -11.64
CA PHE A 142 -5.50 17.35 -10.52
C PHE A 142 -4.32 17.78 -9.65
N MET A 143 -4.52 17.77 -8.34
CA MET A 143 -3.52 18.20 -7.38
C MET A 143 -3.27 17.08 -6.38
N ALA A 144 -2.01 16.90 -5.99
CA ALA A 144 -1.66 16.02 -4.89
C ALA A 144 -2.27 16.55 -3.59
N THR A 145 -2.93 15.67 -2.83
CA THR A 145 -3.54 16.00 -1.53
C THR A 145 -2.74 15.46 -0.35
N SER A 146 -1.74 14.62 -0.62
CA SER A 146 -0.83 14.01 0.34
C SER A 146 0.56 13.81 -0.31
N PRO A 147 1.62 13.62 0.50
CA PRO A 147 2.97 13.32 -0.01
C PRO A 147 3.07 11.99 -0.76
N ALA A 148 2.15 11.08 -0.47
CA ALA A 148 1.96 9.83 -1.18
C ALA A 148 0.46 9.62 -1.39
N MET A 149 0.07 9.15 -2.57
CA MET A 149 -1.31 8.77 -2.87
C MET A 149 -1.35 7.73 -3.98
N ALA A 150 -2.29 6.79 -3.87
CA ALA A 150 -2.61 5.79 -4.86
C ALA A 150 -4.09 5.89 -5.24
N GLN A 151 -4.37 5.85 -6.53
CA GLN A 151 -5.74 5.88 -7.04
C GLN A 151 -5.87 4.90 -8.19
N THR A 152 -6.87 4.04 -8.10
CA THR A 152 -7.32 3.24 -9.24
C THR A 152 -8.57 3.83 -9.82
N PHE A 153 -8.54 3.94 -11.14
CA PHE A 153 -9.63 4.42 -11.95
C PHE A 153 -10.16 3.26 -12.78
N PHE A 154 -11.48 3.22 -12.92
CA PHE A 154 -12.19 2.24 -13.74
C PHE A 154 -12.69 2.94 -14.99
N GLY A 155 -12.37 2.38 -16.15
CA GLY A 155 -12.76 2.88 -17.44
C GLY A 155 -13.42 1.81 -18.31
N ARG A 156 -14.01 2.24 -19.42
CA ARG A 156 -14.69 1.33 -20.37
C ARG A 156 -13.75 0.32 -21.02
N ARG A 157 -12.44 0.61 -21.02
CA ARG A 157 -11.38 -0.25 -21.59
C ARG A 157 -10.49 -0.91 -20.51
N GLY A 158 -10.92 -0.89 -19.26
CA GLY A 158 -10.23 -1.52 -18.14
C GLY A 158 -9.90 -0.56 -17.00
N ALA A 159 -9.13 -1.04 -16.03
CA ALA A 159 -8.70 -0.26 -14.88
C ALA A 159 -7.25 0.24 -15.04
N ALA A 160 -6.96 1.37 -14.40
CA ALA A 160 -5.63 1.95 -14.33
C ALA A 160 -5.31 2.43 -12.93
N THR A 161 -4.12 2.12 -12.43
CA THR A 161 -3.66 2.57 -11.11
C THR A 161 -2.54 3.60 -11.29
N HIS A 162 -2.70 4.75 -10.64
CA HIS A 162 -1.69 5.80 -10.57
C HIS A 162 -1.30 6.01 -9.11
N LEU A 163 0.00 6.00 -8.86
CA LEU A 163 0.63 6.30 -7.59
C LEU A 163 1.48 7.55 -7.79
N MET A 164 1.46 8.44 -6.82
CA MET A 164 2.34 9.60 -6.76
C MET A 164 2.98 9.62 -5.39
N VAL A 165 4.30 9.49 -5.32
CA VAL A 165 5.01 9.27 -4.05
C VAL A 165 6.23 10.18 -3.97
N GLN A 166 6.31 10.93 -2.88
CA GLN A 166 7.47 11.75 -2.55
C GLN A 166 8.66 10.85 -2.19
N GLN A 167 9.85 11.23 -2.65
CA GLN A 167 11.12 10.65 -2.24
C GLN A 167 12.09 11.73 -1.78
N ALA A 168 13.24 11.31 -1.24
CA ALA A 168 14.31 12.22 -0.87
C ALA A 168 14.85 12.98 -2.09
N ALA A 169 15.19 14.26 -1.91
CA ALA A 169 15.67 15.13 -2.99
C ALA A 169 17.15 14.91 -3.38
N GLY A 170 17.89 14.06 -2.67
CA GLY A 170 19.34 13.92 -2.84
C GLY A 170 19.92 12.65 -2.23
N GLY A 171 21.20 12.70 -1.82
CA GLY A 171 21.96 11.60 -1.23
C GLY A 171 21.34 11.00 0.05
N PRO A 172 22.04 10.07 0.73
CA PRO A 172 21.47 9.36 1.87
C PRO A 172 20.95 10.35 2.93
N GLY A 173 19.66 10.27 3.20
CA GLY A 173 18.98 11.12 4.19
C GLY A 173 19.30 10.69 5.61
N SER A 174 18.77 11.43 6.58
CA SER A 174 18.73 10.99 7.97
C SER A 174 17.91 9.69 8.13
N ALA A 175 18.12 8.94 9.21
CA ALA A 175 17.33 7.73 9.50
C ALA A 175 15.81 8.00 9.55
N LEU A 176 15.42 9.21 9.97
CA LEU A 176 14.03 9.67 9.95
C LEU A 176 13.50 9.78 8.51
N GLU A 177 14.25 10.45 7.63
CA GLU A 177 13.88 10.61 6.22
C GLU A 177 13.81 9.27 5.51
N GLU A 178 14.82 8.41 5.69
CA GLU A 178 14.85 7.07 5.08
C GLU A 178 13.64 6.24 5.52
N THR A 179 13.29 6.29 6.81
CA THR A 179 12.13 5.57 7.35
C THR A 179 10.82 6.15 6.83
N TYR A 180 10.70 7.48 6.76
CA TYR A 180 9.51 8.17 6.27
C TYR A 180 9.24 7.86 4.79
N TYR A 181 10.23 8.07 3.91
CA TYR A 181 10.05 7.86 2.47
C TYR A 181 9.81 6.39 2.12
N ARG A 182 10.45 5.46 2.85
CA ARG A 182 10.13 4.05 2.77
C ARG A 182 8.67 3.78 3.17
N SER A 183 8.25 4.29 4.34
CA SER A 183 6.94 4.04 4.91
C SER A 183 5.81 4.44 3.96
N ILE A 184 5.86 5.66 3.42
CA ILE A 184 4.82 6.15 2.51
C ILE A 184 4.85 5.40 1.15
N LEU A 185 6.02 5.03 0.64
CA LEU A 185 6.11 4.24 -0.60
C LEU A 185 5.50 2.84 -0.43
N LEU A 186 5.77 2.20 0.71
CA LEU A 186 5.27 0.86 1.00
C LEU A 186 3.75 0.84 1.16
N GLU A 187 3.20 1.87 1.80
CA GLU A 187 1.76 2.03 1.94
C GLU A 187 1.06 2.04 0.59
N GLU A 188 1.48 2.93 -0.32
CA GLU A 188 0.84 3.07 -1.63
C GLU A 188 1.00 1.82 -2.51
N LEU A 189 2.18 1.18 -2.45
CA LEU A 189 2.43 -0.08 -3.17
C LEU A 189 1.53 -1.19 -2.62
N PHE A 190 1.44 -1.35 -1.30
CA PHE A 190 0.63 -2.37 -0.69
C PHE A 190 -0.87 -2.16 -0.96
N GLN A 191 -1.37 -0.94 -0.77
CA GLN A 191 -2.76 -0.60 -1.08
C GLN A 191 -3.10 -0.90 -2.54
N SER A 192 -2.24 -0.48 -3.47
CA SER A 192 -2.41 -0.73 -4.89
C SER A 192 -2.48 -2.22 -5.19
N PHE A 193 -1.47 -3.00 -4.81
CA PHE A 193 -1.35 -4.41 -5.20
C PHE A 193 -2.20 -5.39 -4.36
N THR A 194 -2.99 -4.90 -3.41
CA THR A 194 -3.87 -5.73 -2.57
C THR A 194 -5.33 -5.32 -2.71
N PHE A 195 -5.63 -4.05 -2.42
CA PHE A 195 -7.00 -3.54 -2.42
C PHE A 195 -7.37 -2.88 -3.75
N GLY A 196 -6.38 -2.53 -4.56
CA GLY A 196 -6.60 -1.80 -5.80
C GLY A 196 -7.11 -0.39 -5.55
N MET A 197 -7.04 0.18 -4.35
CA MET A 197 -7.33 1.59 -4.08
C MET A 197 -6.80 2.02 -2.71
N ASP A 198 -6.74 3.33 -2.48
CA ASP A 198 -6.46 3.93 -1.18
C ASP A 198 -7.54 3.57 -0.17
N VAL A 199 -7.12 2.94 0.93
CA VAL A 199 -7.94 2.53 2.06
C VAL A 199 -7.36 3.16 3.31
N LEU A 200 -8.11 4.08 3.91
CA LEU A 200 -7.75 4.76 5.15
C LEU A 200 -8.49 4.11 6.33
N MET A 201 -7.76 3.51 7.27
CA MET A 201 -8.35 2.91 8.48
C MET A 201 -8.02 3.72 9.72
N LEU A 202 -8.88 4.69 10.06
CA LEU A 202 -8.71 5.46 11.28
C LEU A 202 -9.03 4.60 12.53
N ARG A 203 -8.04 4.43 13.41
CA ARG A 203 -8.12 3.65 14.65
C ARG A 203 -7.33 4.35 15.75
N MET A 204 -7.86 4.34 16.97
CA MET A 204 -7.20 4.93 18.15
C MET A 204 -6.42 3.89 18.97
N GLU A 205 -6.27 2.67 18.45
CA GLU A 205 -5.66 1.55 19.15
C GLU A 205 -4.11 1.69 19.17
N PRO A 206 -3.44 1.37 20.29
CA PRO A 206 -1.99 1.53 20.41
C PRO A 206 -1.18 0.45 19.67
N HIS A 207 -1.82 -0.64 19.24
CA HIS A 207 -1.20 -1.75 18.53
C HIS A 207 -1.80 -1.85 17.13
N PHE A 208 -0.93 -1.73 16.14
CA PHE A 208 -1.31 -1.88 14.74
C PHE A 208 -1.22 -3.36 14.36
N LEU A 209 -2.15 -3.80 13.54
CA LEU A 209 -2.12 -5.07 12.84
C LEU A 209 -1.70 -4.87 11.37
N SER A 210 -1.96 -3.68 10.83
CA SER A 210 -1.74 -3.29 9.43
C SER A 210 -1.03 -1.94 9.32
N LYS A 211 -0.24 -1.77 8.26
CA LYS A 211 0.30 -0.48 7.81
C LYS A 211 -0.79 0.56 7.55
N LEU A 212 -2.00 0.14 7.16
CA LEU A 212 -3.11 1.02 6.79
C LEU A 212 -3.90 1.55 7.98
N GLN A 213 -3.65 1.01 9.18
CA GLN A 213 -4.22 1.55 10.40
C GLN A 213 -3.49 2.84 10.77
N GLU A 214 -4.27 3.91 10.90
CA GLU A 214 -3.78 5.24 11.20
C GLU A 214 -4.43 5.82 12.46
N VAL A 215 -3.60 6.36 13.35
CA VAL A 215 -4.07 7.26 14.40
C VAL A 215 -4.30 8.64 13.78
N PRO A 216 -5.51 9.22 13.87
CA PRO A 216 -5.80 10.51 13.25
C PRO A 216 -4.97 11.63 13.91
N LEU A 217 -4.17 12.32 13.10
CA LEU A 217 -3.36 13.47 13.52
C LEU A 217 -3.69 14.69 12.66
N ASN A 218 -3.70 15.89 13.27
CA ASN A 218 -3.82 17.13 12.52
C ASN A 218 -2.45 17.56 11.97
N LEU A 219 -2.21 17.25 10.70
CA LEU A 219 -0.93 17.53 10.03
C LEU A 219 -0.93 18.81 9.19
N HIS A 220 -2.07 19.50 9.07
CA HIS A 220 -2.21 20.68 8.19
C HIS A 220 -1.27 21.84 8.53
N ARG A 221 -0.70 21.86 9.74
CA ARG A 221 0.23 22.91 10.20
C ARG A 221 1.69 22.62 9.85
N PHE A 222 2.02 21.41 9.40
CA PHE A 222 3.38 21.04 9.07
C PHE A 222 3.58 21.03 7.55
N SER A 223 4.72 21.55 7.08
CA SER A 223 5.10 21.43 5.68
C SER A 223 5.46 19.98 5.37
N TRP A 224 5.00 19.46 4.24
CA TRP A 224 5.42 18.15 3.74
C TRP A 224 6.94 18.12 3.59
N GLY A 225 7.54 16.99 3.94
CA GLY A 225 8.99 16.84 3.93
C GLY A 225 9.72 17.48 5.13
N SER A 226 9.03 18.20 6.03
CA SER A 226 9.66 18.70 7.26
C SER A 226 9.88 17.57 8.28
N PRO A 227 10.93 17.64 9.12
CA PRO A 227 11.16 16.63 10.16
C PRO A 227 9.98 16.45 11.13
N ASP A 228 9.25 17.53 11.44
CA ASP A 228 8.07 17.46 12.30
C ASP A 228 6.90 16.74 11.61
N PHE A 229 6.68 17.00 10.32
CA PHE A 229 5.71 16.24 9.53
C PHE A 229 6.08 14.75 9.49
N MET A 230 7.35 14.42 9.20
CA MET A 230 7.84 13.04 9.12
C MET A 230 7.65 12.30 10.45
N ARG A 231 8.04 12.92 11.57
CA ARG A 231 7.83 12.35 12.91
C ARG A 231 6.34 12.16 13.22
N ALA A 232 5.50 13.10 12.81
CA ALA A 232 4.07 12.98 13.04
C ALA A 232 3.46 11.83 12.22
N MET A 233 3.77 11.73 10.93
CA MET A 233 3.35 10.60 10.08
C MET A 233 3.83 9.25 10.60
N LEU A 234 5.10 9.15 11.00
CA LEU A 234 5.64 7.88 11.51
C LEU A 234 5.10 7.50 12.91
N ARG A 235 4.38 8.41 13.57
CA ARG A 235 3.60 8.14 14.78
C ARG A 235 2.16 7.73 14.48
N SER A 236 1.61 8.09 13.31
CA SER A 236 0.24 7.72 12.96
C SER A 236 0.13 6.28 12.51
N ASN A 237 1.15 5.70 11.88
CA ASN A 237 1.14 4.32 11.41
C ASN A 237 2.52 3.65 11.43
N PRO A 238 2.59 2.31 11.29
CA PRO A 238 3.84 1.56 11.25
C PRO A 238 4.76 1.97 10.09
N PRO A 239 6.09 1.82 10.21
CA PRO A 239 7.05 2.15 9.15
C PRO A 239 7.16 1.12 8.01
N GLY A 240 6.49 -0.03 8.11
CA GLY A 240 6.57 -1.14 7.17
C GLY A 240 5.32 -2.03 7.22
N LEU A 241 5.30 -3.06 6.37
CA LEU A 241 4.19 -4.01 6.27
C LEU A 241 4.12 -4.91 7.49
N CYS A 242 2.92 -5.12 7.99
CA CYS A 242 2.64 -5.93 9.15
C CYS A 242 2.12 -7.32 8.79
N GLU A 243 1.94 -8.20 9.78
CA GLU A 243 1.46 -9.57 9.55
C GLU A 243 0.10 -9.62 8.84
N PHE A 244 -0.83 -8.73 9.19
CA PHE A 244 -2.10 -8.62 8.48
C PHE A 244 -1.89 -8.29 7.00
N ASP A 245 -1.00 -7.35 6.68
CA ASP A 245 -0.76 -6.93 5.30
C ASP A 245 -0.27 -8.09 4.45
N LEU A 246 0.67 -8.88 4.98
CA LEU A 246 1.18 -10.08 4.31
C LEU A 246 0.10 -11.16 4.18
N LEU A 247 -0.72 -11.36 5.23
CA LEU A 247 -1.88 -12.26 5.18
C LEU A 247 -2.84 -11.85 4.07
N MET A 248 -3.11 -10.56 3.92
CA MET A 248 -4.00 -10.01 2.90
C MET A 248 -3.44 -10.22 1.50
N MET A 249 -2.14 -10.00 1.28
CA MET A 249 -1.52 -10.29 -0.02
C MET A 249 -1.66 -11.77 -0.40
N HIS A 250 -1.44 -12.68 0.56
CA HIS A 250 -1.63 -14.13 0.34
C HIS A 250 -3.11 -14.48 0.10
N ALA A 251 -4.04 -13.87 0.84
CA ALA A 251 -5.47 -14.08 0.65
C ALA A 251 -5.88 -13.69 -0.78
N VAL A 252 -5.46 -12.52 -1.25
CA VAL A 252 -5.69 -12.04 -2.63
C VAL A 252 -5.09 -12.99 -3.66
N ALA A 253 -3.90 -13.53 -3.42
CA ALA A 253 -3.27 -14.46 -4.35
C ALA A 253 -4.06 -15.78 -4.49
N LEU A 254 -4.64 -16.26 -3.39
CA LEU A 254 -5.11 -17.64 -3.25
C LEU A 254 -6.64 -17.79 -3.32
N ALA A 255 -7.40 -16.75 -2.99
CA ALA A 255 -8.86 -16.85 -2.91
C ALA A 255 -9.48 -17.21 -4.27
N PRO A 256 -10.43 -18.17 -4.33
CA PRO A 256 -11.09 -18.55 -5.57
C PRO A 256 -12.30 -17.66 -5.88
N VAL A 257 -12.16 -16.34 -5.74
CA VAL A 257 -13.21 -15.35 -6.04
C VAL A 257 -12.83 -14.49 -7.24
N ASP A 258 -13.83 -13.96 -7.92
CA ASP A 258 -13.62 -13.04 -9.04
C ASP A 258 -13.34 -11.62 -8.54
N GLU A 259 -14.07 -11.16 -7.51
CA GLU A 259 -13.83 -9.87 -6.87
C GLU A 259 -13.55 -9.98 -5.37
N THR A 260 -12.64 -9.14 -4.88
CA THR A 260 -12.31 -9.09 -3.45
C THR A 260 -13.33 -8.28 -2.62
N THR A 261 -14.34 -7.72 -3.29
CA THR A 261 -15.56 -7.13 -2.73
C THR A 261 -16.59 -8.19 -2.31
N GLU A 262 -16.48 -9.41 -2.82
CA GLU A 262 -17.49 -10.45 -2.60
C GLU A 262 -17.44 -10.97 -1.15
N PRO A 263 -18.60 -11.24 -0.51
CA PRO A 263 -18.64 -11.85 0.81
C PRO A 263 -17.84 -13.16 0.89
N ALA A 264 -17.82 -13.93 -0.19
CA ALA A 264 -17.07 -15.18 -0.32
C ALA A 264 -15.55 -15.01 -0.10
N PHE A 265 -15.01 -13.81 -0.31
CA PHE A 265 -13.61 -13.53 -0.03
C PHE A 265 -13.32 -13.52 1.48
N ILE A 266 -14.22 -12.95 2.28
CA ILE A 266 -14.13 -12.98 3.75
C ILE A 266 -14.30 -14.42 4.26
N ASP A 267 -15.26 -15.17 3.69
CA ASP A 267 -15.48 -16.57 4.03
C ASP A 267 -14.23 -17.42 3.75
N PHE A 268 -13.53 -17.13 2.64
CA PHE A 268 -12.24 -17.75 2.32
C PHE A 268 -11.17 -17.41 3.37
N ILE A 269 -11.03 -16.15 3.76
CA ILE A 269 -10.06 -15.76 4.80
C ILE A 269 -10.36 -16.47 6.11
N ASP A 270 -11.64 -16.55 6.51
CA ASP A 270 -12.07 -17.23 7.73
C ASP A 270 -11.72 -18.72 7.71
N ALA A 271 -12.04 -19.41 6.60
CA ALA A 271 -11.77 -20.83 6.42
C ALA A 271 -10.26 -21.14 6.35
N GLU A 272 -9.48 -20.29 5.68
CA GLU A 272 -8.05 -20.49 5.41
C GLU A 272 -7.13 -19.77 6.39
N PHE A 273 -7.68 -19.14 7.44
CA PHE A 273 -6.96 -18.24 8.34
C PHE A 273 -5.63 -18.83 8.82
N GLU A 274 -5.65 -20.05 9.36
CA GLU A 274 -4.46 -20.70 9.89
C GLU A 274 -3.36 -20.89 8.83
N ARG A 275 -3.74 -21.20 7.59
CA ARG A 275 -2.79 -21.33 6.49
C ARG A 275 -2.24 -19.97 6.09
N LEU A 276 -3.11 -18.98 5.94
CA LEU A 276 -2.72 -17.63 5.56
C LEU A 276 -1.81 -16.98 6.63
N SER A 277 -2.10 -17.16 7.92
CA SER A 277 -1.29 -16.66 9.03
C SER A 277 0.08 -17.36 9.11
N ARG A 278 0.18 -18.64 8.73
CA ARG A 278 1.50 -19.28 8.59
C ARG A 278 2.30 -18.67 7.44
N LEU A 279 1.67 -18.53 6.25
CA LEU A 279 2.34 -17.91 5.10
C LEU A 279 2.80 -16.48 5.39
N ALA A 280 1.98 -15.69 6.08
CA ALA A 280 2.31 -14.33 6.51
C ALA A 280 3.52 -14.31 7.45
N ARG A 281 3.55 -15.16 8.48
CA ARG A 281 4.68 -15.25 9.41
C ARG A 281 5.95 -15.76 8.76
N ASP A 282 5.85 -16.76 7.88
CA ASP A 282 7.00 -17.27 7.12
C ASP A 282 7.57 -16.17 6.21
N THR A 283 6.69 -15.39 5.57
CA THR A 283 7.09 -14.22 4.76
C THR A 283 7.75 -13.16 5.64
N ALA A 284 7.18 -12.81 6.79
CA ALA A 284 7.75 -11.82 7.71
C ALA A 284 9.11 -12.25 8.27
N ALA A 285 9.31 -13.56 8.45
CA ALA A 285 10.55 -14.15 8.92
C ALA A 285 11.68 -14.15 7.88
N ASP A 286 11.35 -14.07 6.59
CA ASP A 286 12.31 -14.11 5.49
C ASP A 286 13.21 -12.84 5.46
N PRO A 287 14.55 -12.99 5.59
CA PRO A 287 15.48 -11.86 5.58
C PRO A 287 15.41 -10.98 4.32
N ARG A 288 14.97 -11.54 3.19
CA ARG A 288 14.83 -10.79 1.93
C ARG A 288 13.82 -9.63 2.04
N PHE A 289 12.86 -9.74 2.95
CA PHE A 289 11.79 -8.75 3.14
C PHE A 289 11.98 -7.87 4.38
N ALA A 290 13.10 -8.03 5.10
CA ALA A 290 13.38 -7.29 6.33
C ALA A 290 13.40 -5.76 6.15
N LEU A 291 13.68 -5.29 4.93
CA LEU A 291 13.63 -3.85 4.61
C LEU A 291 12.20 -3.30 4.65
N ILE A 292 11.20 -4.11 4.28
CA ILE A 292 9.84 -3.65 3.99
C ILE A 292 8.79 -4.17 4.97
N VAL A 293 9.16 -5.12 5.83
CA VAL A 293 8.30 -5.69 6.88
C VAL A 293 8.65 -5.08 8.23
N ASP A 294 7.63 -4.63 8.96
CA ASP A 294 7.73 -4.34 10.38
C ASP A 294 7.14 -5.51 11.19
N ARG A 295 8.02 -6.27 11.85
CA ARG A 295 7.62 -7.45 12.64
C ARG A 295 6.92 -7.09 13.95
N GLU A 296 7.18 -5.91 14.49
CA GLU A 296 6.51 -5.46 15.71
C GLU A 296 5.22 -4.71 15.39
N CYS A 297 5.08 -4.25 14.15
CA CYS A 297 3.97 -3.41 13.69
C CYS A 297 3.70 -2.27 14.66
N ARG A 298 4.75 -1.54 15.04
CA ARG A 298 4.68 -0.44 15.99
C ARG A 298 4.92 0.85 15.23
N ALA A 299 4.07 1.85 15.45
CA ALA A 299 4.45 3.21 15.10
C ALA A 299 5.70 3.62 15.88
N LEU A 300 6.52 4.51 15.30
CA LEU A 300 7.67 5.04 16.00
C LEU A 300 7.18 5.94 17.15
N VAL A 301 7.21 5.41 18.37
CA VAL A 301 6.96 6.20 19.59
C VAL A 301 8.17 7.14 19.79
N PRO A 302 7.96 8.43 20.11
CA PRO A 302 9.05 9.38 20.32
C PRO A 302 10.06 8.95 21.40
#